data_AF-A0A8T3CWR2-F1
#
_entry.id   AF-A0A8T3CWR2-F1
#
_cell.length_a   1.000
_cell.length_b   1.000
_cell.length_c   1.000
_cell.angle_alpha   90.00
_cell.angle_beta   90.00
_cell.angle_gamma   90.00
#
_symmetry.space_group_name_H-M   'P 1'
#
loop_
_entity.id
_entity.type
_entity.pdbx_description
1 polymer ?
#
loop_
_entity_poly.entity_id
_entity_poly.type
_entity_poly.pdbx_seq_one_letter_code
_entity_poly.pdbx_strand_id
1 'polypeptide(L)'
;MEELLAAMEKVKQELESMKAKLSSTQQSLAEKEAHLTTLRAERRKHLEEVLEMKQEALLAAISEKDANIALLELSSSKKKKTQDEVALLKREKDRLVQQLKQQTQNRMKLMADNYEDDHLKASSHSDQTNHKPSPDQDDEEGIWA
;
A
#
# COMPACT_ATOMS: atom_id res chain seq x y z
N MET A 1 -15.28 -3.57 -60.40
CA MET A 1 -14.69 -4.72 -59.69
C MET A 1 -13.34 -4.34 -59.07
N GLU A 2 -12.44 -3.71 -59.83
CA GLU A 2 -11.14 -3.21 -59.31
C GLU A 2 -11.28 -2.19 -58.17
N GLU A 3 -12.20 -1.22 -58.27
CA GLU A 3 -12.45 -0.24 -57.20
C GLU A 3 -12.91 -0.90 -55.88
N LEU A 4 -13.71 -1.97 -55.98
CA LEU A 4 -14.18 -2.71 -54.82
C LEU A 4 -13.02 -3.49 -54.15
N LEU A 5 -12.12 -4.07 -54.95
CA LEU A 5 -10.91 -4.72 -54.44
C LEU A 5 -9.98 -3.71 -53.75
N ALA A 6 -9.81 -2.52 -54.34
CA ALA A 6 -9.02 -1.45 -53.75
C ALA A 6 -9.63 -0.94 -52.42
N ALA A 7 -10.96 -0.80 -52.35
CA ALA A 7 -11.65 -0.42 -51.13
C ALA A 7 -11.52 -1.49 -50.03
N MET A 8 -11.64 -2.77 -50.39
CA MET A 8 -11.46 -3.88 -49.46
C MET A 8 -10.04 -3.94 -48.89
N GLU A 9 -9.02 -3.74 -49.73
CA GLU A 9 -7.63 -3.68 -49.27
C GLU A 9 -7.38 -2.50 -48.33
N LYS A 10 -7.97 -1.33 -48.62
CA LYS A 10 -7.90 -0.16 -47.72
C LYS A 10 -8.51 -0.46 -46.35
N VAL A 11 -9.70 -1.08 -46.30
CA VAL A 11 -10.35 -1.47 -45.03
C VAL A 11 -9.50 -2.47 -44.25
N LYS A 12 -8.87 -3.43 -44.94
CA LYS A 12 -7.97 -4.40 -44.31
C LYS A 12 -6.74 -3.70 -43.69
N GLN A 13 -6.15 -2.74 -44.38
CA GLN A 13 -5.03 -1.95 -43.85
C GLN A 13 -5.45 -1.09 -42.65
N GLU A 14 -6.62 -0.46 -42.71
CA GLU A 14 -7.18 0.29 -41.58
C GLU A 14 -7.43 -0.60 -40.36
N LEU A 15 -7.97 -1.81 -40.56
CA LEU A 15 -8.19 -2.80 -39.50
C LEU A 15 -6.87 -3.22 -38.85
N GLU A 16 -5.83 -3.53 -39.62
CA GLU A 16 -4.52 -3.87 -39.07
C GLU A 16 -3.89 -2.69 -38.32
N SER A 17 -4.04 -1.46 -38.82
CA SER A 17 -3.64 -0.25 -38.11
C SER A 17 -4.37 -0.10 -36.78
N MET A 18 -5.68 -0.36 -36.75
CA MET A 18 -6.48 -0.30 -35.52
C MET A 18 -6.07 -1.38 -34.52
N LYS A 19 -5.81 -2.61 -34.96
CA LYS A 19 -5.30 -3.70 -34.10
C LYS A 19 -3.97 -3.32 -33.46
N ALA A 20 -3.04 -2.76 -34.24
CA ALA A 20 -1.75 -2.31 -33.72
C ALA A 20 -1.91 -1.21 -32.67
N LYS A 21 -2.78 -0.22 -32.91
CA LYS A 21 -3.09 0.85 -31.94
C LYS A 21 -3.74 0.30 -30.67
N LEU A 22 -4.65 -0.66 -30.81
CA LEU A 22 -5.31 -1.31 -29.68
C LEU A 22 -4.28 -2.03 -28.81
N SER A 23 -3.42 -2.84 -29.43
CA SER A 23 -2.36 -3.56 -28.72
C SER A 23 -1.41 -2.60 -27.99
N SER A 24 -1.01 -1.50 -28.65
CA SER A 24 -0.14 -0.49 -28.03
C SER A 24 -0.82 0.20 -26.83
N THR A 25 -2.11 0.50 -26.95
CA THR A 25 -2.88 1.11 -25.86
C THR A 25 -3.05 0.14 -24.69
N GLN A 26 -3.32 -1.13 -24.96
CA GLN A 26 -3.42 -2.18 -23.93
C GLN A 26 -2.11 -2.37 -23.18
N GLN A 27 -0.98 -2.38 -23.89
CA GLN A 27 0.34 -2.45 -23.27
C GLN A 27 0.59 -1.23 -22.37
N SER A 28 0.32 -0.02 -22.86
CA SER A 28 0.48 1.21 -22.06
C SER A 28 -0.43 1.23 -20.83
N LEU A 29 -1.64 0.68 -20.93
CA LEU A 29 -2.55 0.54 -19.80
C LEU A 29 -1.97 -0.42 -18.75
N ALA A 30 -1.50 -1.60 -19.16
CA ALA A 30 -0.89 -2.58 -18.26
C ALA A 30 0.34 -2.03 -17.54
N GLU A 31 1.20 -1.28 -18.25
CA GLU A 31 2.36 -0.59 -17.66
C GLU A 31 1.94 0.43 -16.59
N LYS A 32 0.88 1.21 -16.84
CA LYS A 32 0.34 2.16 -15.86
C LYS A 32 -0.28 1.48 -14.66
N GLU A 33 -0.97 0.36 -14.84
CA GLU A 33 -1.55 -0.42 -13.75
C GLU A 33 -0.47 -1.04 -12.86
N ALA A 34 0.60 -1.58 -13.46
CA ALA A 34 1.77 -2.06 -12.75
C ALA A 34 2.42 -0.91 -11.95
N HIS A 35 2.62 0.25 -12.58
CA HIS A 35 3.21 1.41 -11.91
C HIS A 35 2.36 1.92 -10.74
N LEU A 36 1.04 1.98 -10.90
CA LEU A 36 0.11 2.36 -9.82
C LEU A 36 0.17 1.37 -8.65
N THR A 37 0.35 0.08 -8.93
CA THR A 37 0.51 -0.94 -7.89
C THR A 37 1.79 -0.72 -7.10
N THR A 38 2.91 -0.46 -7.78
CA THR A 38 4.18 -0.11 -7.14
C THR A 38 4.06 1.16 -6.27
N LEU A 39 3.50 2.25 -6.81
CA LEU A 39 3.31 3.50 -6.07
C LEU A 39 2.44 3.32 -4.82
N ARG A 40 1.41 2.48 -4.88
CA ARG A 40 0.59 2.14 -3.70
C ARG A 40 1.42 1.43 -2.63
N ALA A 41 2.23 0.45 -3.02
CA ALA A 41 3.09 -0.28 -2.09
C ALA A 41 4.14 0.65 -1.46
N GLU A 42 4.78 1.52 -2.24
CA GLU A 42 5.72 2.53 -1.74
C GLU A 42 5.05 3.50 -0.76
N ARG A 43 3.86 3.99 -1.09
CA ARG A 43 3.08 4.87 -0.20
C ARG A 43 2.78 4.20 1.14
N ARG A 44 2.45 2.90 1.16
CA ARG A 44 2.22 2.15 2.40
C ARG A 44 3.50 2.04 3.22
N LYS A 45 4.60 1.66 2.59
CA LYS A 45 5.92 1.58 3.23
C LYS A 45 6.32 2.93 3.87
N HIS A 46 6.18 4.03 3.14
CA HIS A 46 6.49 5.35 3.69
C HIS A 46 5.58 5.75 4.85
N LEU A 47 4.32 5.36 4.82
CA LEU A 47 3.41 5.59 5.95
C LEU A 47 3.86 4.81 7.20
N GLU A 48 4.27 3.55 7.04
CA GLU A 48 4.86 2.74 8.11
C GLU A 48 6.10 3.40 8.69
N GLU A 49 7.06 3.78 7.85
CA GLU A 49 8.32 4.44 8.26
C GLU A 49 8.06 5.74 9.03
N VAL A 50 7.15 6.59 8.56
CA VAL A 50 6.81 7.85 9.23
C VAL A 50 6.17 7.61 10.60
N LEU A 51 5.31 6.60 10.71
CA LEU A 51 4.65 6.25 11.98
C LEU A 51 5.64 5.66 12.98
N GLU A 52 6.63 4.90 12.51
CA GLU A 52 7.74 4.38 13.32
C GLU A 52 8.65 5.50 13.81
N MET A 53 9.14 6.38 12.92
CA MET A 53 9.96 7.53 13.30
C MET A 53 9.26 8.42 14.35
N LYS A 54 7.95 8.62 14.22
CA LYS A 54 7.17 9.39 15.20
C LYS A 54 7.14 8.69 16.57
N GLN A 55 7.05 7.37 16.60
CA GLN A 55 7.08 6.58 17.83
C GLN A 55 8.48 6.65 18.48
N GLU A 56 9.53 6.48 17.69
CA GLU A 56 10.93 6.57 18.16
C GLU A 56 11.25 7.94 18.73
N ALA A 57 10.84 9.02 18.06
CA ALA A 57 11.03 10.39 18.56
C ALA A 57 10.37 10.62 19.92
N LEU A 58 9.15 10.10 20.12
CA LEU A 58 8.45 10.18 21.41
C LEU A 58 9.16 9.36 22.49
N LEU A 59 9.61 8.15 22.17
CA LEU A 59 10.37 7.30 23.09
C LEU A 59 11.70 7.94 23.48
N ALA A 60 12.42 8.53 22.53
CA ALA A 60 13.67 9.25 22.77
C ALA A 60 13.46 10.45 23.71
N ALA A 61 12.41 11.26 23.46
CA ALA A 61 12.07 12.38 24.33
C ALA A 61 11.70 11.94 25.75
N ILE A 62 10.98 10.82 25.91
CA ILE A 62 10.68 10.23 27.23
C ILE A 62 11.96 9.79 27.92
N SER A 63 12.83 9.06 27.22
CA SER A 63 14.11 8.57 27.75
C SER A 63 15.02 9.72 28.18
N GLU A 64 15.03 10.82 27.44
CA GLU A 64 15.76 12.04 27.81
C GLU A 64 15.22 12.63 29.13
N LYS A 65 13.89 12.69 29.30
CA LYS A 65 13.27 13.16 30.55
C LYS A 65 13.61 12.24 31.72
N ASP A 66 13.61 10.92 31.53
CA ASP A 66 14.00 9.97 32.57
C ASP A 66 15.48 10.12 32.97
N ALA A 67 16.38 10.31 32.00
CA ALA A 67 17.79 10.57 32.27
C ALA A 67 18.00 11.87 33.07
N ASN A 68 17.29 12.94 32.70
CA ASN A 68 17.35 14.24 33.40
C ASN A 68 16.81 14.14 34.83
N ILE A 69 15.71 13.42 35.04
CA ILE A 69 15.16 13.16 36.39
C ILE A 69 16.21 12.42 37.23
N ALA A 70 16.78 11.33 36.71
CA ALA A 70 17.78 10.56 37.43
C ALA A 70 19.00 11.40 37.82
N LEU A 71 19.49 12.24 36.90
CA LEU A 71 20.62 13.14 37.16
C LEU A 71 20.31 14.16 38.25
N LEU A 72 19.13 14.78 38.25
CA LEU A 72 18.71 15.75 39.27
C LEU A 72 18.51 15.10 40.64
N GLU A 73 17.92 13.90 40.67
CA GLU A 73 17.71 13.13 41.90
C GLU A 73 19.05 12.70 42.52
N LEU A 74 20.06 12.40 41.72
CA LEU A 74 21.42 12.08 42.19
C LEU A 74 22.22 13.31 42.63
N SER A 75 22.06 14.45 41.95
CA SER A 75 22.94 15.63 42.11
C SER A 75 22.50 16.64 43.18
N SER A 76 21.21 16.75 43.53
CA SER A 76 20.73 17.74 44.52
C SER A 76 19.35 17.42 45.13
N SER A 77 19.16 16.20 45.63
CA SER A 77 17.87 15.67 46.13
C SER A 77 17.16 16.47 47.24
N LYS A 78 17.85 17.36 47.97
CA LYS A 78 17.30 18.13 49.10
C LYS A 78 16.96 19.59 48.79
N LYS A 79 17.36 20.12 47.63
CA LYS A 79 17.08 21.52 47.28
C LYS A 79 15.66 21.64 46.76
N LYS A 80 14.85 22.54 47.34
CA LYS A 80 13.46 22.80 46.91
C LYS A 80 13.35 23.07 45.41
N LYS A 81 14.24 23.89 44.84
CA LYS A 81 14.30 24.16 43.40
C LYS A 81 14.47 22.89 42.56
N THR A 82 15.34 21.97 42.98
CA THR A 82 15.58 20.69 42.30
C THR A 82 14.35 19.79 42.38
N GLN A 83 13.64 19.77 43.52
CA GLN A 83 12.40 19.01 43.65
C GLN A 83 11.28 19.56 42.75
N ASP A 84 11.17 20.89 42.66
CA ASP A 84 10.20 21.54 41.78
C ASP A 84 10.48 21.22 40.30
N GLU A 85 11.76 21.24 39.89
CA GLU A 85 12.20 20.87 38.53
C GLU A 85 11.92 19.39 38.21
N VAL A 86 12.23 18.48 39.13
CA VAL A 86 11.90 17.05 38.99
C VAL A 86 10.38 16.86 38.85
N ALA A 87 9.57 17.59 39.62
CA ALA A 87 8.12 17.53 39.52
C ALA A 87 7.59 18.05 38.18
N LEU A 88 8.22 19.07 37.60
CA LEU A 88 7.91 19.55 36.24
C LEU A 88 8.26 18.50 35.18
N LEU A 89 9.47 17.95 35.23
CA LEU A 89 9.92 16.92 34.29
C LEU A 89 9.03 15.67 34.33
N LYS A 90 8.58 15.24 35.51
CA LYS A 90 7.62 14.14 35.66
C LYS A 90 6.29 14.43 34.95
N ARG A 91 5.74 15.64 35.13
CA ARG A 91 4.51 16.05 34.43
C ARG A 91 4.68 16.13 32.92
N GLU A 92 5.82 16.62 32.43
CA GLU A 92 6.12 16.64 31.00
C GLU A 92 6.25 15.23 30.43
N LYS A 93 6.94 14.33 31.14
CA LYS A 93 7.02 12.91 30.76
C LYS A 93 5.65 12.27 30.67
N ASP A 94 4.77 12.50 31.66
CA ASP A 94 3.42 11.92 31.65
C ASP A 94 2.62 12.37 30.41
N ARG A 95 2.78 13.63 29.98
CA ARG A 95 2.20 14.13 28.73
C ARG A 95 2.76 13.41 27.50
N LEU A 96 4.08 13.22 27.42
CA LEU A 96 4.71 12.48 26.31
C LEU A 96 4.25 11.01 26.28
N VAL A 97 4.11 10.36 27.44
CA VAL A 97 3.60 8.99 27.54
C VAL A 97 2.14 8.91 27.06
N GLN A 98 1.31 9.90 27.41
CA GLN A 98 -0.06 9.98 26.88
C GLN A 98 -0.07 10.13 25.35
N GLN A 99 0.80 11.00 24.81
CA GLN A 99 0.94 11.16 23.36
C GLN A 99 1.38 9.86 22.66
N LEU A 100 2.32 9.12 23.25
CA LEU A 100 2.78 7.83 22.75
C LEU A 100 1.65 6.79 22.72
N LYS A 101 0.85 6.71 23.79
CA LYS A 101 -0.31 5.82 23.85
C LYS A 101 -1.34 6.16 22.76
N GLN A 102 -1.66 7.45 22.60
CA GLN A 102 -2.58 7.90 21.56
C GLN A 102 -2.04 7.62 20.15
N GLN A 103 -0.74 7.85 19.93
CA GLN A 103 -0.09 7.57 18.65
C GLN A 103 -0.15 6.07 18.34
N THR A 104 0.11 5.20 19.32
CA THR A 104 0.06 3.74 19.14
C THR A 104 -1.35 3.28 18.77
N GLN A 105 -2.38 3.80 19.46
CA GLN A 105 -3.77 3.51 19.14
C GLN A 105 -4.16 3.99 17.74
N ASN A 106 -3.78 5.22 17.37
CA ASN A 106 -4.06 5.78 16.05
C ASN A 106 -3.37 4.99 14.94
N ARG A 107 -2.13 4.54 15.17
CA ARG A 107 -1.41 3.68 14.22
C ARG A 107 -2.16 2.38 14.01
N MET A 108 -2.57 1.69 15.08
CA MET A 108 -3.30 0.42 14.96
C MET A 108 -4.60 0.57 14.14
N LYS A 109 -5.34 1.65 14.37
CA LYS A 109 -6.56 1.94 13.62
C LYS A 109 -6.29 2.17 12.12
N LEU A 110 -5.30 3.01 11.80
CA LEU A 110 -4.92 3.28 10.40
C LEU A 110 -4.38 2.06 9.68
N MET A 111 -3.66 1.18 10.39
CA MET A 111 -3.19 -0.07 9.80
C MET A 111 -4.37 -0.98 9.48
N ALA A 112 -5.35 -1.13 10.38
CA ALA A 112 -6.54 -1.94 10.12
C ALA A 112 -7.31 -1.47 8.87
N ASP A 113 -7.51 -0.16 8.71
CA ASP A 113 -8.25 0.42 7.59
C ASP A 113 -7.55 0.21 6.22
N ASN A 114 -6.22 -0.01 6.20
CA ASN A 114 -5.45 -0.16 4.96
C ASN A 114 -5.34 -1.62 4.44
N TYR A 115 -5.66 -2.64 5.26
CA TYR A 115 -5.60 -4.06 4.83
C TYR A 115 -6.81 -4.50 4.01
N GLU A 116 -7.96 -3.83 4.13
CA GLU A 116 -9.18 -4.18 3.38
C GLU A 116 -9.07 -3.83 1.88
N ASP A 117 -8.32 -2.79 1.52
CA ASP A 117 -8.17 -2.33 0.12
C ASP A 117 -7.40 -3.35 -0.76
N ASP A 118 -6.40 -4.04 -0.20
CA ASP A 118 -5.59 -5.05 -0.92
C ASP A 118 -6.35 -6.40 -1.09
N HIS A 119 -7.17 -6.81 -0.10
CA HIS A 119 -7.90 -8.09 -0.15
C HIS A 119 -9.03 -8.10 -1.20
N LEU A 120 -9.69 -6.97 -1.41
CA LEU A 120 -10.75 -6.83 -2.41
C LEU A 120 -10.19 -6.95 -3.84
N LYS A 121 -8.97 -6.44 -4.09
CA LYS A 121 -8.35 -6.51 -5.42
C LYS A 121 -7.62 -7.82 -5.71
N ALA A 122 -6.94 -8.42 -4.73
CA ALA A 122 -6.29 -9.71 -4.92
C ALA A 122 -7.30 -10.81 -5.32
N SER A 123 -8.52 -10.77 -4.78
CA SER A 123 -9.61 -11.67 -5.22
C SER A 123 -10.06 -11.37 -6.66
N SER A 124 -10.18 -10.09 -7.04
CA SER A 124 -10.65 -9.69 -8.38
C SER A 124 -9.68 -10.00 -9.52
N HIS A 125 -8.38 -10.17 -9.24
CA HIS A 125 -7.38 -10.58 -10.24
C HIS A 125 -7.18 -12.10 -10.32
N SER A 126 -7.85 -12.91 -9.48
CA SER A 126 -7.77 -14.38 -9.55
C SER A 126 -8.69 -15.01 -10.62
N ASP A 127 -9.62 -14.24 -11.20
CA ASP A 127 -10.65 -14.76 -12.12
C ASP A 127 -10.33 -14.65 -13.64
N GLN A 128 -9.12 -14.28 -14.04
CA GLN A 128 -8.79 -14.05 -15.47
C GLN A 128 -7.72 -14.97 -16.08
N THR A 129 -7.60 -16.23 -15.64
CA THR A 129 -6.72 -17.21 -16.31
C THR A 129 -7.38 -18.58 -16.49
N ASN A 130 -8.59 -18.66 -17.06
CA ASN A 130 -9.07 -19.95 -17.56
C ASN A 130 -10.05 -19.80 -18.74
N HIS A 131 -9.53 -19.43 -19.91
CA HIS A 131 -10.18 -19.72 -21.19
C HIS A 131 -9.28 -20.65 -21.99
N LYS A 132 -9.43 -21.95 -21.73
CA LYS A 132 -8.99 -22.99 -22.66
C LYS A 132 -10.18 -23.30 -23.58
N PRO A 133 -10.09 -23.11 -24.91
CA PRO A 133 -11.13 -23.58 -25.81
C PRO A 133 -11.14 -25.12 -25.81
N SER A 134 -12.32 -25.72 -25.61
CA SER A 134 -12.53 -27.17 -25.72
C SER A 134 -12.13 -27.68 -27.10
N PRO A 135 -11.47 -28.85 -27.23
CA PRO A 135 -11.29 -29.51 -28.50
C PRO A 135 -12.59 -30.21 -28.92
N ASP A 136 -12.81 -30.19 -30.24
CA ASP A 136 -13.95 -30.71 -30.97
C ASP A 136 -14.41 -32.10 -30.53
N GLN A 137 -15.72 -32.26 -30.38
CA GLN A 137 -16.39 -33.56 -30.41
C GLN A 137 -16.96 -33.72 -31.82
N ASP A 138 -16.20 -34.41 -32.68
CA ASP A 138 -16.74 -34.95 -33.92
C ASP A 138 -17.66 -36.13 -33.57
N ASP A 139 -18.90 -36.00 -34.02
CA ASP A 139 -19.90 -37.05 -34.08
C ASP A 139 -19.41 -38.18 -35.01
N GLU A 140 -19.26 -39.41 -34.52
CA GLU A 140 -19.43 -40.60 -35.36
C GLU A 140 -20.23 -41.69 -34.63
N GLU A 141 -21.11 -42.27 -35.45
CA GLU A 141 -22.25 -43.13 -35.17
C GLU A 141 -21.88 -44.57 -34.76
N GLY A 142 -22.84 -45.27 -34.13
CA GLY A 142 -22.87 -46.74 -33.99
C GLY A 142 -22.24 -47.24 -32.70
N ILE A 143 -22.89 -48.05 -31.87
CA ILE A 143 -23.49 -49.34 -32.20
C ILE A 143 -24.55 -49.63 -31.12
N TRP A 144 -25.77 -49.92 -31.54
CA TRP A 144 -26.75 -50.66 -30.75
C TRP A 144 -26.56 -52.16 -30.99
N ALA A 145 -26.88 -52.94 -29.94
CA ALA A 145 -26.94 -54.42 -29.81
C ALA A 145 -25.71 -55.10 -29.17
#